data_AF-A0A379TU73-F1
#
_entry.id   AF-A0A379TU73-F1
#
_cell.length_a   1.000
_cell.length_b   1.000
_cell.length_c   1.000
_cell.angle_alpha   90.00
_cell.angle_beta   90.00
_cell.angle_gamma   90.00
#
_symmetry.space_group_name_H-M   'P 1'
#
loop_
_entity.id
_entity.type
_entity.pdbx_description
1 polymer ?
#
loop_
_entity_poly.entity_id
_entity_poly.type
_entity_poly.pdbx_seq_one_letter_code
_entity_poly.pdbx_strand_id
1 'polypeptide(L)'
;MTFSLMVNPEDEIHISQTGKIVRVLEHYRQAHINKPRHDEATAVTIIRRALKRAQQLHGFDNDTDQQALALDCLRLHPELDMHPRMKILLSPREREPDTDYAICTGALSDRDWQQLCHDLNTEETNASASDARSPV
;
A
#
# COMPACT_ATOMS: atom_id res chain seq x y z
N MET A 1 -29.83 -0.02 -29.43
CA MET A 1 -28.45 0.30 -29.86
C MET A 1 -27.51 -0.01 -28.69
N THR A 2 -26.78 -1.11 -28.75
CA THR A 2 -25.74 -1.44 -27.77
C THR A 2 -24.44 -0.79 -28.23
N PHE A 3 -24.02 0.27 -27.53
CA PHE A 3 -22.69 0.83 -27.70
C PHE A 3 -21.69 -0.16 -27.09
N SER A 4 -20.99 -0.91 -27.93
CA SER A 4 -19.83 -1.68 -27.51
C SER A 4 -18.61 -0.76 -27.62
N LEU A 5 -18.17 -0.22 -26.49
CA LEU A 5 -16.83 0.37 -26.43
C LEU A 5 -15.86 -0.80 -26.52
N MET A 6 -15.29 -1.04 -27.71
CA MET A 6 -14.12 -1.91 -27.84
C MET A 6 -12.97 -1.20 -27.12
N VAL A 7 -12.88 -1.45 -25.81
CA VAL A 7 -11.75 -1.03 -24.99
C VAL A 7 -10.61 -2.00 -25.27
N ASN A 8 -9.43 -1.48 -25.61
CA ASN A 8 -8.23 -2.29 -25.76
C ASN A 8 -7.90 -2.93 -24.39
N PRO A 9 -7.47 -4.20 -24.31
CA PRO A 9 -7.02 -4.81 -23.05
C PRO A 9 -6.02 -3.96 -22.25
N GLU A 10 -5.15 -3.20 -22.91
CA GLU A 10 -4.24 -2.27 -22.23
C GLU A 10 -5.00 -1.11 -21.56
N ASP A 11 -5.99 -0.54 -22.24
CA ASP A 11 -6.86 0.51 -21.69
C ASP A 11 -7.68 -0.04 -20.50
N GLU A 12 -8.11 -1.30 -20.55
CA GLU A 12 -8.83 -1.95 -19.46
C GLU A 12 -7.95 -2.06 -18.19
N ILE A 13 -6.68 -2.45 -18.34
CA ILE A 13 -5.72 -2.49 -17.23
C ILE A 13 -5.49 -1.09 -16.67
N HIS A 14 -5.29 -0.08 -17.54
CA HIS A 14 -5.08 1.30 -17.12
C HIS A 14 -6.31 1.89 -16.42
N ILE A 15 -7.52 1.62 -16.92
CA ILE A 15 -8.78 2.04 -16.32
C ILE A 15 -8.96 1.37 -14.95
N SER A 16 -8.71 0.05 -14.85
CA SER A 16 -8.79 -0.68 -13.58
C SER A 16 -7.83 -0.11 -12.54
N GLN A 17 -6.55 0.08 -12.88
CA GLN A 17 -5.56 0.67 -11.99
C GLN A 17 -5.95 2.10 -11.55
N THR A 18 -6.45 2.91 -12.49
CA THR A 18 -6.92 4.26 -12.17
C THR A 18 -8.10 4.22 -11.21
N GLY A 19 -9.06 3.31 -11.43
CA GLY A 19 -10.20 3.09 -10.53
C GLY A 19 -9.77 2.75 -9.11
N LYS A 20 -8.79 1.85 -8.94
CA LYS A 20 -8.22 1.51 -7.62
C LYS A 20 -7.60 2.72 -6.94
N ILE A 21 -6.80 3.51 -7.66
CA ILE A 21 -6.15 4.70 -7.11
C ILE A 21 -7.19 5.72 -6.64
N VAL A 22 -8.20 6.00 -7.46
CA VAL A 22 -9.27 6.96 -7.12
C VAL A 22 -10.01 6.53 -5.85
N ARG A 23 -10.38 5.24 -5.74
CA ARG A 23 -11.06 4.73 -4.54
C ARG A 23 -10.22 4.85 -3.27
N VAL A 24 -8.92 4.53 -3.35
CA VAL A 24 -8.01 4.69 -2.19
C VAL A 24 -7.88 6.16 -1.80
N LEU A 25 -7.76 7.08 -2.77
CA LEU A 25 -7.72 8.51 -2.51
C LEU A 25 -9.01 9.03 -1.88
N GLU A 26 -10.17 8.57 -2.35
CA GLU A 26 -11.47 8.93 -1.77
C GLU A 26 -11.55 8.53 -0.29
N HIS A 27 -11.23 7.27 0.04
CA HIS A 27 -11.19 6.81 1.43
C HIS A 27 -10.16 7.58 2.26
N TYR A 28 -8.98 7.86 1.71
CA TYR A 28 -7.95 8.63 2.40
C TYR A 28 -8.42 10.04 2.73
N ARG A 29 -9.04 10.74 1.77
CA ARG A 29 -9.62 12.09 1.95
C ARG A 29 -10.70 12.09 3.02
N GLN A 30 -11.60 11.12 3.01
CA GLN A 30 -12.67 11.01 4.00
C GLN A 30 -12.09 10.80 5.41
N ALA A 31 -11.11 9.91 5.57
CA ALA A 31 -10.46 9.65 6.85
C ALA A 31 -9.63 10.83 7.38
N HIS A 32 -9.18 11.73 6.49
CA HIS A 32 -8.27 12.85 6.80
C HIS A 32 -8.87 14.23 6.51
N ILE A 33 -10.20 14.36 6.48
CA ILE A 33 -10.87 15.62 6.11
C ILE A 33 -10.40 16.84 6.93
N ASN A 34 -10.04 16.62 8.20
CA ASN A 34 -9.57 17.66 9.12
C ASN A 34 -8.15 17.40 9.64
N LYS A 35 -7.33 16.62 8.91
CA LYS A 35 -5.98 16.25 9.32
C LYS A 35 -4.96 16.64 8.24
N PRO A 36 -3.69 16.85 8.61
CA PRO A 36 -2.61 16.95 7.64
C PRO A 36 -2.62 15.71 6.75
N ARG A 37 -2.41 15.92 5.45
CA ARG A 37 -2.42 14.87 4.43
C ARG A 37 -1.28 15.10 3.46
N HIS A 38 -0.83 14.02 2.81
CA HIS A 38 0.06 14.14 1.66
C HIS A 38 -0.61 14.97 0.56
N ASP A 39 0.20 15.69 -0.21
CA ASP A 39 -0.29 16.25 -1.47
C ASP A 39 -0.68 15.11 -2.43
N GLU A 40 -1.51 15.44 -3.41
CA GLU A 40 -2.15 14.43 -4.24
C GLU A 40 -1.16 13.67 -5.13
N ALA A 41 -0.10 14.34 -5.59
CA ALA A 41 0.93 13.70 -6.42
C ALA A 41 1.75 12.69 -5.59
N THR A 42 2.10 13.06 -4.36
CA THR A 42 2.76 12.15 -3.41
C THR A 42 1.85 10.97 -3.06
N ALA A 43 0.58 11.23 -2.74
CA ALA A 43 -0.39 10.19 -2.41
C ALA A 43 -0.58 9.18 -3.55
N VAL A 44 -0.78 9.64 -4.79
CA VAL A 44 -0.86 8.78 -5.97
C VAL A 44 0.40 7.94 -6.14
N THR A 45 1.58 8.53 -5.92
CA THR A 45 2.85 7.81 -6.03
C THR A 45 2.95 6.68 -5.02
N ILE A 46 2.57 6.93 -3.76
CA ILE A 46 2.55 5.92 -2.69
C ILE A 46 1.56 4.81 -3.04
N ILE A 47 0.32 5.15 -3.40
CA ILE A 47 -0.72 4.18 -3.74
C ILE A 47 -0.27 3.29 -4.90
N ARG A 48 0.25 3.87 -5.99
CA ARG A 48 0.68 3.11 -7.17
C ARG A 48 1.78 2.10 -6.83
N ARG A 49 2.74 2.50 -5.99
CA ARG A 49 3.80 1.59 -5.52
C ARG A 49 3.23 0.48 -4.65
N ALA A 50 2.34 0.80 -3.71
CA ALA A 50 1.71 -0.17 -2.84
C ALA A 50 0.84 -1.18 -3.61
N LEU A 51 0.03 -0.72 -4.58
CA LEU A 51 -0.77 -1.60 -5.44
C LEU A 51 0.12 -2.58 -6.23
N LYS A 52 1.24 -2.09 -6.77
CA LYS A 52 2.21 -2.94 -7.47
C LYS A 52 2.80 -4.01 -6.54
N ARG A 53 3.16 -3.65 -5.31
CA ARG A 53 3.69 -4.61 -4.32
C ARG A 53 2.62 -5.58 -3.83
N ALA A 54 1.39 -5.15 -3.64
CA ALA A 54 0.26 -6.01 -3.26
C ALA A 54 0.12 -7.20 -4.22
N GLN A 55 0.17 -6.92 -5.52
CA GLN A 55 0.08 -7.95 -6.56
C GLN A 55 1.37 -8.78 -6.66
N GLN A 56 2.53 -8.11 -6.77
CA GLN A 56 3.77 -8.80 -7.14
C GLN A 56 4.47 -9.51 -5.98
N LEU A 57 4.36 -8.97 -4.76
CA LEU A 57 5.07 -9.48 -3.58
C LEU A 57 4.16 -10.32 -2.69
N HIS A 58 2.92 -9.88 -2.49
CA HIS A 58 2.00 -10.48 -1.52
C HIS A 58 0.89 -11.33 -2.17
N GLY A 59 0.81 -11.33 -3.50
CA GLY A 59 -0.12 -12.19 -4.25
C GLY A 59 -1.60 -11.89 -3.99
N PHE A 60 -1.93 -10.64 -3.65
CA PHE A 60 -3.33 -10.23 -3.53
C PHE A 60 -3.90 -9.94 -4.92
N ASP A 61 -4.77 -10.82 -5.42
CA ASP A 61 -5.38 -10.69 -6.75
C ASP A 61 -6.68 -9.88 -6.74
N ASN A 62 -7.38 -9.82 -5.60
CA ASN A 62 -8.62 -9.06 -5.49
C ASN A 62 -8.36 -7.56 -5.26
N ASP A 63 -9.25 -6.72 -5.79
CA ASP A 63 -9.13 -5.26 -5.72
C ASP A 63 -9.24 -4.72 -4.29
N THR A 64 -10.03 -5.37 -3.44
CA THR A 64 -10.32 -4.94 -2.07
C THR A 64 -9.06 -4.98 -1.20
N ASP A 65 -8.33 -6.08 -1.24
CA ASP A 65 -7.09 -6.29 -0.48
C ASP A 65 -5.97 -5.38 -0.97
N GLN A 66 -5.85 -5.23 -2.30
CA GLN A 66 -4.88 -4.30 -2.88
C GLN A 66 -5.17 -2.87 -2.42
N GLN A 67 -6.44 -2.44 -2.42
CA GLN A 67 -6.85 -1.12 -1.96
C GLN A 67 -6.65 -0.95 -0.45
N ALA A 68 -6.92 -1.97 0.35
CA ALA A 68 -6.72 -1.94 1.80
C ALA A 68 -5.24 -1.77 2.17
N LEU A 69 -4.36 -2.60 1.59
CA LEU A 69 -2.91 -2.45 1.77
C LEU A 69 -2.42 -1.06 1.33
N ALA A 70 -2.87 -0.58 0.17
CA ALA A 70 -2.47 0.72 -0.34
C ALA A 70 -2.95 1.87 0.55
N LEU A 71 -4.12 1.74 1.15
CA LEU A 71 -4.64 2.71 2.11
C LEU A 71 -3.80 2.72 3.39
N ASP A 72 -3.42 1.57 3.93
CA ASP A 72 -2.58 1.50 5.13
C ASP A 72 -1.17 2.03 4.87
N CYS A 73 -0.58 1.73 3.70
CA CYS A 73 0.69 2.35 3.27
C CYS A 73 0.59 3.88 3.15
N LEU A 74 -0.56 4.40 2.71
CA LEU A 74 -0.76 5.85 2.58
C LEU A 74 -1.03 6.53 3.92
N ARG A 75 -1.67 5.83 4.87
CA ARG A 75 -2.05 6.38 6.18
C ARG A 75 -0.93 6.32 7.20
N LEU A 76 -0.13 5.25 7.16
CA LEU A 76 0.81 4.92 8.21
C LEU A 76 2.27 5.10 7.76
N HIS A 77 2.68 4.35 6.73
CA HIS A 77 4.04 4.41 6.21
C HIS A 77 4.11 3.95 4.74
N PRO A 78 4.75 4.69 3.81
CA PRO A 78 4.78 4.33 2.38
C PRO A 78 5.34 2.94 2.07
N GLU A 79 6.17 2.41 2.97
CA GLU A 79 6.81 1.09 2.87
C GLU A 79 6.38 0.14 4.01
N LEU A 80 5.22 0.36 4.60
CA LEU A 80 4.68 -0.46 5.69
C LEU A 80 4.76 -1.97 5.41
N ASP A 81 4.36 -2.37 4.20
CA ASP A 81 4.35 -3.77 3.75
C ASP A 81 5.75 -4.36 3.54
N MET A 82 6.80 -3.52 3.54
CA MET A 82 8.17 -3.94 3.37
C MET A 82 8.87 -4.29 4.69
N HIS A 83 8.27 -3.94 5.83
CA HIS A 83 8.76 -4.31 7.15
C HIS A 83 8.90 -5.84 7.27
N PRO A 84 9.97 -6.39 7.87
CA PRO A 84 10.19 -7.85 7.95
C PRO A 84 8.98 -8.62 8.51
N ARG A 85 8.39 -8.13 9.60
CA ARG A 85 7.16 -8.72 10.19
C ARG A 85 5.96 -8.68 9.23
N MET A 86 5.80 -7.62 8.46
CA MET A 86 4.71 -7.50 7.49
C MET A 86 4.94 -8.41 6.29
N LYS A 87 6.18 -8.53 5.79
CA LYS A 87 6.52 -9.46 4.71
C LYS A 87 6.22 -10.92 5.06
N ILE A 88 6.48 -11.31 6.31
CA ILE A 88 6.17 -12.64 6.83
C ILE A 88 4.64 -12.80 6.91
N LEU A 89 3.96 -11.85 7.55
CA LEU A 89 2.50 -11.88 7.74
C LEU A 89 1.70 -11.91 6.43
N LEU A 90 2.16 -11.17 5.42
CA LEU A 90 1.53 -11.07 4.11
C LEU A 90 2.10 -12.08 3.09
N SER A 91 3.03 -12.94 3.51
CA SER A 91 3.70 -13.89 2.63
C SER A 91 2.69 -14.88 2.04
N PRO A 92 2.61 -15.02 0.71
CA PRO A 92 1.77 -16.03 0.06
C PRO A 92 2.09 -17.46 0.49
N ARG A 93 3.31 -17.70 1.01
CA ARG A 93 3.77 -19.03 1.41
C ARG A 93 3.35 -19.42 2.82
N GLU A 94 3.15 -18.43 3.68
CA GLU A 94 2.81 -18.65 5.09
C GLU A 94 1.31 -18.50 5.35
N ARG A 95 0.61 -17.86 4.42
CA ARG A 95 -0.83 -17.62 4.45
C ARG A 95 -1.60 -18.83 3.90
N GLU A 96 -2.74 -19.16 4.52
CA GLU A 96 -3.67 -20.13 3.94
C GLU A 96 -4.24 -19.57 2.62
N PRO A 97 -4.48 -20.43 1.61
CA PRO A 97 -5.15 -20.02 0.38
C PRO A 97 -6.42 -19.23 0.69
N ASP A 98 -6.69 -18.16 -0.07
CA ASP A 98 -7.88 -17.31 0.07
C ASP A 98 -8.01 -16.49 1.37
N THR A 99 -6.96 -16.38 2.19
CA THR A 99 -6.98 -15.48 3.36
C THR A 99 -6.86 -14.01 2.97
N ASP A 100 -7.90 -13.21 3.17
CA ASP A 100 -7.87 -11.78 2.79
C ASP A 100 -6.84 -10.96 3.61
N TYR A 101 -6.48 -9.79 3.09
CA TYR A 101 -5.58 -8.85 3.77
C TYR A 101 -6.08 -8.49 5.18
N ALA A 102 -7.38 -8.24 5.30
CA ALA A 102 -8.01 -7.88 6.57
C ALA A 102 -7.90 -8.99 7.64
N ILE A 103 -7.86 -10.26 7.22
CA ILE A 103 -7.66 -11.38 8.14
C ILE A 103 -6.19 -11.44 8.59
N CYS A 104 -5.26 -11.25 7.65
CA CYS A 104 -3.82 -11.23 7.96
C CYS A 104 -3.50 -10.15 8.99
N THR A 105 -4.06 -8.96 8.82
CA THR A 105 -3.75 -7.80 9.67
C THR A 105 -4.70 -7.62 10.85
N GLY A 106 -5.82 -8.34 10.89
CA GLY A 106 -6.84 -8.21 11.95
C GLY A 106 -6.35 -8.60 13.36
N ALA A 107 -5.26 -9.37 13.46
CA ALA A 107 -4.63 -9.70 14.74
C ALA A 107 -3.68 -8.61 15.26
N LEU A 108 -3.33 -7.61 14.44
CA LEU A 108 -2.45 -6.51 14.84
C LEU A 108 -3.21 -5.47 15.65
N SER A 109 -2.69 -5.16 16.84
CA SER A 109 -3.20 -4.06 17.65
C SER A 109 -2.71 -2.70 17.14
N ASP A 110 -3.35 -1.62 17.56
CA ASP A 110 -2.86 -0.25 17.29
C ASP A 110 -1.39 -0.05 17.74
N ARG A 111 -0.99 -0.72 18.82
CA ARG A 111 0.39 -0.69 19.32
C ARG A 111 1.35 -1.41 18.37
N ASP A 112 0.94 -2.53 17.79
CA ASP A 112 1.75 -3.24 16.80
C ASP A 112 1.98 -2.36 15.58
N TRP A 113 0.93 -1.71 15.08
CA TRP A 113 1.02 -0.78 13.96
C TRP A 113 1.97 0.38 14.23
N GLN A 114 1.89 0.98 15.42
CA GLN A 114 2.80 2.06 15.83
C GLN A 114 4.25 1.58 15.90
N GLN A 115 4.49 0.38 16.43
CA GLN A 115 5.84 -0.18 16.50
C GLN A 115 6.43 -0.41 15.11
N LEU A 116 5.66 -1.01 14.19
CA LEU A 116 6.09 -1.22 12.80
C LEU A 116 6.52 0.10 12.14
N CYS A 117 5.72 1.15 12.32
CA CYS A 117 6.04 2.47 11.76
C CYS A 117 7.28 3.09 12.42
N HIS A 118 7.44 2.92 13.73
CA HIS A 118 8.61 3.43 14.44
C HIS A 118 9.91 2.77 13.97
N ASP A 119 9.89 1.44 13.78
CA ASP A 119 11.03 0.67 13.33
C ASP A 119 11.46 1.11 11.92
N LEU A 120 10.51 1.24 10.99
CA LEU A 120 10.77 1.72 9.62
C LEU A 120 11.38 3.14 9.58
N ASN A 121 10.80 4.08 10.32
CA ASN A 121 11.31 5.45 10.39
C ASN A 121 12.73 5.52 10.99
N THR A 122 13.04 4.62 11.93
CA THR A 122 14.36 4.54 12.56
C THR A 122 15.40 3.98 11.59
N GLU A 123 15.04 2.97 10.79
CA GLU A 123 15.87 2.45 9.70
C GLU A 123 16.15 3.50 8.62
N GLU A 124 15.14 4.27 8.18
CA GLU A 124 15.32 5.37 7.22
C GLU A 124 16.27 6.46 7.73
N THR A 125 16.15 6.80 9.02
CA THR A 125 17.00 7.81 9.67
C THR A 125 18.45 7.33 9.75
N ASN A 126 18.66 6.06 10.12
CA ASN A 126 20.00 5.48 10.22
C ASN A 126 20.66 5.29 8.85
N ALA A 127 19.89 4.91 7.82
CA ALA A 127 20.37 4.82 6.45
C ALA A 127 20.80 6.20 5.92
N SER A 128 19.95 7.22 6.14
CA SER A 128 20.25 8.61 5.75
C SER A 128 21.47 9.19 6.48
N ALA A 129 21.67 8.83 7.74
CA ALA A 129 22.85 9.22 8.52
C ALA A 129 24.14 8.50 8.09
N SER A 130 24.03 7.28 7.56
CA SER A 130 25.16 6.52 7.00
C SER A 130 25.62 7.08 5.66
N ASP A 131 24.69 7.47 4.77
CA ASP A 131 25.04 8.09 3.48
C ASP A 131 25.69 9.47 3.62
N ALA A 132 25.33 10.23 4.65
CA ALA A 132 25.96 11.52 4.95
C ALA A 132 27.41 11.42 5.48
N ARG A 133 27.91 10.22 5.79
CA ARG A 133 29.26 9.98 6.34
C ARG A 133 30.30 9.52 5.31
N SER A 134 29.97 9.47 4.02
CA SER A 134 30.96 9.24 2.95
C SER A 134 31.27 10.51 2.16
N PRO A 135 32.25 11.33 2.59
CA PRO A 135 33.06 12.12 1.68
C PRO A 135 34.34 11.33 1.36
N VAL A 136 34.54 11.00 0.09
CA VAL A 136 35.88 10.78 -0.47
C VAL A 136 36.26 12.04 -1.21
#